data_AF-K1GMA1-F1
#
_entry.id   AF-K1GMA1-F1
#
_cell.length_a   1.000
_cell.length_b   1.000
_cell.length_c   1.000
_cell.angle_alpha   90.00
_cell.angle_beta   90.00
_cell.angle_gamma   90.00
#
_symmetry.space_group_name_H-M   'P 1'
#
loop_
_entity.id
_entity.type
_entity.pdbx_description
1 polymer ?
#
loop_
_entity_poly.entity_id
_entity_poly.type
_entity_poly.pdbx_seq_one_letter_code
_entity_poly.pdbx_strand_id
1 'polypeptide(L)'
;MYTYTTVREIADSLNLEILNEGNLDLKIDIPNIYQIGYELVGFLDKDSDELNRYINICSLKESRFMATFSKERKEKVISEYMALGFPALIFSKDAIIAEEFYYYAKKYNKNILLSNEKASVTVRKLKFFLSRALSVEEEYEDYSLMEIHGVGVLMTGYSNARKGVMIELLERGHRMITDKNLIIRRVGENDLLGYNGKKKVKLGHFYLEDIENGSVDVTDHFGVKSTRIEKKINILIVLEEWKEKEFYDRLGLDTQYETFVGEKIQKFVIPVRKGRNLAVIIETAALSFRLKRMGHNTPLEFLNKSQEIIQKKKKEREENMNTNSLAVTKLINEFDLEVKYGRDKVTSTYIKSSNVYRPSLSLIGFFDLIEEVSNIGIQIFSKIEFNFLEKLCPTERINNLKKFLSFDIPMIVLTEDANAPDYFFELVQKSGHILAIAPYKKSSQIIANFNNYLDSFFSETISVHGVLVELFWFWSLTYR
;
A
#
# COMPACT_ATOMS: atom_id res chain seq x y z
N MET A 1 -4.91 4.92 -25.94
CA MET A 1 -4.31 3.83 -26.76
C MET A 1 -4.28 2.59 -25.86
N TYR A 2 -4.82 1.44 -26.27
CA TYR A 2 -4.68 0.22 -25.48
C TYR A 2 -3.21 -0.22 -25.56
N THR A 3 -2.48 -0.14 -24.44
CA THR A 3 -1.13 -0.68 -24.33
C THR A 3 -1.22 -2.19 -24.13
N TYR A 4 -0.46 -2.94 -24.93
CA TYR A 4 -0.34 -4.39 -24.82
C TYR A 4 1.14 -4.77 -24.82
N THR A 5 1.45 -5.93 -24.24
CA THR A 5 2.75 -6.59 -24.36
C THR A 5 2.55 -8.00 -24.94
N THR A 6 3.62 -8.72 -25.27
CA THR A 6 3.55 -10.10 -25.74
C THR A 6 4.18 -11.07 -24.77
N VAL A 7 3.83 -12.36 -24.85
CA VAL A 7 4.49 -13.40 -24.03
C VAL A 7 6.00 -13.46 -24.33
N ARG A 8 6.40 -13.20 -25.58
CA ARG A 8 7.80 -13.08 -26.01
C ARG A 8 8.55 -11.98 -25.25
N GLU A 9 8.02 -10.76 -25.24
CA GLU A 9 8.62 -9.62 -24.52
C GLU A 9 8.75 -9.89 -23.01
N ILE A 10 7.75 -10.55 -22.43
CA ILE A 10 7.79 -10.96 -21.01
C ILE A 10 8.92 -11.97 -20.77
N ALA A 11 9.03 -13.00 -21.62
CA ALA A 11 10.06 -14.02 -21.52
C ALA A 11 11.46 -13.43 -21.64
N ASP A 12 11.68 -12.58 -22.64
CA ASP A 12 12.97 -11.92 -22.89
C ASP A 12 13.34 -10.96 -21.74
N SER A 13 12.40 -10.11 -21.30
CA SER A 13 12.67 -9.11 -20.25
C SER A 13 12.92 -9.73 -18.88
N LEU A 14 12.33 -10.89 -18.59
CA LEU A 14 12.48 -11.59 -17.31
C LEU A 14 13.50 -12.72 -17.38
N ASN A 15 14.11 -12.96 -18.55
CA ASN A 15 15.02 -14.06 -18.82
C ASN A 15 14.42 -15.43 -18.42
N LEU A 16 13.20 -15.68 -18.89
CA LEU A 16 12.47 -16.94 -18.69
C LEU A 16 12.89 -17.95 -19.77
N GLU A 17 13.11 -19.18 -19.36
CA GLU A 17 13.35 -20.29 -20.28
C GLU A 17 12.02 -20.77 -20.88
N ILE A 18 11.99 -21.01 -22.19
CA ILE A 18 10.81 -21.48 -22.90
C ILE A 18 10.82 -23.01 -22.90
N LEU A 19 9.93 -23.63 -22.12
CA LEU A 19 9.81 -25.08 -22.03
C LEU A 19 8.88 -25.66 -23.11
N ASN A 20 7.83 -24.90 -23.47
CA ASN A 20 6.99 -25.20 -24.62
C ASN A 20 6.59 -23.90 -25.32
N GLU A 21 6.92 -23.81 -26.60
CA GLU A 21 6.52 -22.69 -27.46
C GLU A 21 5.11 -22.95 -27.99
N GLY A 22 4.15 -22.13 -27.53
CA GLY A 22 2.80 -22.08 -28.06
C GLY A 22 2.66 -20.90 -29.02
N ASN A 23 1.87 -19.90 -28.63
CA ASN A 23 1.83 -18.60 -29.29
C ASN A 23 2.55 -17.54 -28.44
N LEU A 24 3.84 -17.31 -28.68
CA LEU A 24 4.63 -16.31 -27.95
C LEU A 24 4.21 -14.86 -28.30
N ASP A 25 3.59 -14.66 -29.45
CA ASP A 25 3.14 -13.33 -29.91
C ASP A 25 1.72 -13.01 -29.45
N LEU A 26 1.16 -13.85 -28.55
CA LEU A 26 -0.12 -13.61 -27.90
C LEU A 26 -0.06 -12.30 -27.10
N LYS A 27 -1.01 -11.41 -27.38
CA LYS A 27 -1.11 -10.10 -26.75
C LYS A 27 -1.69 -10.21 -25.34
N ILE A 28 -1.02 -9.56 -24.39
CA ILE A 28 -1.43 -9.43 -23.00
C ILE A 28 -1.78 -7.96 -22.77
N ASP A 29 -3.00 -7.71 -22.33
CA ASP A 29 -3.57 -6.39 -22.06
C ASP A 29 -4.02 -6.23 -20.59
N ILE A 30 -3.94 -7.30 -19.79
CA ILE A 30 -4.32 -7.29 -18.37
C ILE A 30 -3.06 -7.41 -17.49
N PRO A 31 -2.80 -6.46 -16.57
CA PRO A 31 -1.61 -6.44 -15.71
C PRO A 31 -1.73 -7.37 -14.49
N ASN A 32 -2.53 -8.43 -14.58
CA ASN A 32 -2.80 -9.33 -13.48
C ASN A 32 -2.14 -10.68 -13.70
N ILE A 33 -1.83 -11.32 -12.58
CA ILE A 33 -1.24 -12.65 -12.54
C ILE A 33 -2.10 -13.51 -11.61
N TYR A 34 -2.18 -14.79 -11.92
CA TYR A 34 -2.92 -15.75 -11.13
C TYR A 34 -1.96 -16.83 -10.62
N GLN A 35 -1.97 -17.11 -9.32
CA GLN A 35 -1.21 -18.23 -8.77
C GLN A 35 -2.16 -19.41 -8.62
N ILE A 36 -1.86 -20.52 -9.29
CA ILE A 36 -2.74 -21.69 -9.30
C ILE A 36 -2.79 -22.34 -7.91
N GLY A 37 -3.85 -23.08 -7.62
CA GLY A 37 -3.96 -23.84 -6.39
C GLY A 37 -5.28 -24.59 -6.24
N TYR A 38 -6.41 -23.88 -6.35
CA TYR A 38 -7.74 -24.47 -6.21
C TYR A 38 -8.07 -25.44 -7.36
N GLU A 39 -7.53 -25.16 -8.53
CA GLU A 39 -7.66 -25.99 -9.74
C GLU A 39 -7.09 -27.38 -9.51
N LEU A 40 -6.04 -27.46 -8.67
CA LEU A 40 -5.35 -28.70 -8.36
C LEU A 40 -6.21 -29.64 -7.52
N VAL A 41 -7.19 -29.11 -6.76
CA VAL A 41 -8.17 -29.94 -6.05
C VAL A 41 -9.43 -30.23 -6.86
N GLY A 42 -9.47 -29.84 -8.14
CA GLY A 42 -10.59 -30.06 -9.06
C GLY A 42 -11.61 -28.93 -9.11
N PHE A 43 -11.33 -27.79 -8.49
CA PHE A 43 -12.17 -26.60 -8.59
C PHE A 43 -11.73 -25.76 -9.80
N LEU A 44 -12.37 -25.97 -10.94
CA LEU A 44 -12.10 -25.26 -12.19
C LEU A 44 -13.29 -24.37 -12.54
N ASP A 45 -13.19 -23.08 -12.22
CA ASP A 45 -14.16 -22.08 -12.69
C ASP A 45 -13.82 -21.71 -14.15
N LYS A 46 -14.43 -22.45 -15.08
CA LYS A 46 -14.12 -22.33 -16.51
C LYS A 46 -14.50 -20.98 -17.11
N ASP A 47 -15.38 -20.23 -16.46
CA ASP A 47 -15.85 -18.93 -16.94
C ASP A 47 -15.09 -17.76 -16.28
N SER A 48 -14.17 -18.04 -15.36
CA SER A 48 -13.37 -17.02 -14.68
C SER A 48 -12.36 -16.35 -15.62
N ASP A 49 -12.41 -15.01 -15.68
CA ASP A 49 -11.39 -14.20 -16.36
C ASP A 49 -9.99 -14.42 -15.76
N GLU A 50 -9.90 -14.69 -14.44
CA GLU A 50 -8.61 -14.90 -13.76
C GLU A 50 -7.90 -16.14 -14.29
N LEU A 51 -8.66 -17.21 -14.57
CA LEU A 51 -8.13 -18.47 -15.05
C LEU A 51 -7.90 -18.50 -16.57
N ASN A 52 -8.63 -17.69 -17.32
CA ASN A 52 -8.61 -17.72 -18.78
C ASN A 52 -7.79 -16.60 -19.41
N ARG A 53 -7.55 -15.49 -18.71
CA ARG A 53 -6.92 -14.30 -19.30
C ARG A 53 -5.63 -13.88 -18.60
N TYR A 54 -5.38 -14.31 -17.37
CA TYR A 54 -4.19 -13.88 -16.64
C TYR A 54 -3.01 -14.82 -16.88
N ILE A 55 -1.80 -14.31 -16.65
CA ILE A 55 -0.62 -15.18 -16.67
C ILE A 55 -0.61 -16.02 -15.39
N ASN A 56 -0.55 -17.33 -15.56
CA ASN A 56 -0.65 -18.27 -14.46
C ASN A 56 0.73 -18.65 -13.95
N ILE A 57 0.87 -18.81 -12.63
CA ILE A 57 2.13 -19.16 -11.96
C ILE A 57 1.94 -20.44 -11.15
N CYS A 58 2.87 -21.38 -11.34
CA CYS A 58 2.98 -22.60 -10.54
C CYS A 58 4.30 -22.60 -9.77
N SER A 59 4.21 -22.57 -8.44
CA SER A 59 5.39 -22.62 -7.57
C SER A 59 5.73 -24.04 -7.12
N LEU A 60 6.80 -24.15 -6.33
CA LEU A 60 7.15 -25.39 -5.62
C LEU A 60 6.01 -25.94 -4.76
N LYS A 61 5.19 -25.08 -4.13
CA LYS A 61 4.09 -25.53 -3.27
C LYS A 61 3.03 -26.27 -4.08
N GLU A 62 2.61 -25.68 -5.18
CA GLU A 62 1.61 -26.24 -6.09
C GLU A 62 2.09 -27.54 -6.74
N SER A 63 3.30 -27.51 -7.30
CA SER A 63 3.89 -28.68 -7.95
C SER A 63 4.14 -29.85 -6.98
N ARG A 64 4.61 -29.59 -5.75
CA ARG A 64 4.73 -30.64 -4.71
C ARG A 64 3.38 -31.24 -4.35
N PHE A 65 2.35 -30.40 -4.20
CA PHE A 65 1.02 -30.90 -3.91
C PHE A 65 0.51 -31.81 -5.04
N MET A 66 0.67 -31.40 -6.30
CA MET A 66 0.33 -32.24 -7.45
C MET A 66 1.13 -33.54 -7.48
N ALA A 67 2.40 -33.53 -7.07
CA ALA A 67 3.23 -34.72 -7.05
C ALA A 67 2.64 -35.85 -6.18
N THR A 68 1.84 -35.50 -5.15
CA THR A 68 1.16 -36.46 -4.26
C THR A 68 -0.01 -37.21 -4.90
N PHE A 69 -0.50 -36.77 -6.05
CA PHE A 69 -1.67 -37.38 -6.68
C PHE A 69 -1.35 -38.73 -7.32
N SER A 70 -2.36 -39.57 -7.47
CA SER A 70 -2.28 -40.76 -8.34
C SER A 70 -2.11 -40.34 -9.79
N LYS A 71 -1.53 -41.22 -10.62
CA LYS A 71 -1.31 -40.95 -12.06
C LYS A 71 -2.61 -40.56 -12.77
N GLU A 72 -3.69 -41.30 -12.53
CA GLU A 72 -5.02 -41.01 -13.10
C GLU A 72 -5.55 -39.63 -12.70
N ARG A 73 -5.34 -39.22 -11.44
CA ARG A 73 -5.78 -37.91 -10.96
C ARG A 73 -4.94 -36.78 -11.54
N LYS A 74 -3.61 -36.94 -11.65
CA LYS A 74 -2.74 -35.94 -12.30
C LYS A 74 -3.17 -35.73 -13.74
N GLU A 75 -3.34 -36.82 -14.49
CA GLU A 75 -3.76 -36.80 -15.88
C GLU A 75 -5.07 -36.02 -16.04
N LYS A 76 -6.10 -36.36 -15.25
CA LYS A 76 -7.39 -35.68 -15.29
C LYS A 76 -7.26 -34.19 -15.02
N VAL A 77 -6.67 -33.80 -13.88
CA VAL A 77 -6.58 -32.40 -13.45
C VAL A 77 -5.75 -31.56 -14.43
N ILE A 78 -4.60 -32.06 -14.88
CA ILE A 78 -3.73 -31.34 -15.82
C ILE A 78 -4.41 -31.21 -17.18
N SER A 79 -5.08 -32.25 -17.66
CA SER A 79 -5.79 -32.22 -18.95
C SER A 79 -6.90 -31.17 -18.98
N GLU A 80 -7.67 -31.05 -17.89
CA GLU A 80 -8.77 -30.11 -17.76
C GLU A 80 -8.25 -28.67 -17.57
N TYR A 81 -7.21 -28.49 -16.76
CA TYR A 81 -6.58 -27.19 -16.55
C TYR A 81 -5.93 -26.66 -17.83
N MET A 82 -5.14 -27.47 -18.54
CA MET A 82 -4.42 -27.04 -19.74
C MET A 82 -5.35 -26.72 -20.92
N ALA A 83 -6.61 -27.15 -20.87
CA ALA A 83 -7.64 -26.78 -21.83
C ALA A 83 -8.23 -25.36 -21.61
N LEU A 84 -7.96 -24.72 -20.47
CA LEU A 84 -8.41 -23.35 -20.18
C LEU A 84 -7.75 -22.32 -21.08
N GLY A 85 -8.26 -21.09 -21.10
CA GLY A 85 -7.84 -20.01 -21.99
C GLY A 85 -6.52 -19.32 -21.67
N PHE A 86 -5.88 -19.57 -20.51
CA PHE A 86 -4.76 -18.74 -20.05
C PHE A 86 -3.64 -18.57 -21.09
N PRO A 87 -3.03 -17.36 -21.15
CA PRO A 87 -1.99 -17.02 -22.12
C PRO A 87 -0.66 -17.78 -21.94
N ALA A 88 -0.21 -17.94 -20.69
CA ALA A 88 1.05 -18.60 -20.36
C ALA A 88 1.01 -19.18 -18.94
N LEU A 89 1.72 -20.30 -18.75
CA LEU A 89 2.01 -20.89 -17.45
C LEU A 89 3.50 -20.76 -17.14
N ILE A 90 3.83 -20.07 -16.05
CA ILE A 90 5.20 -19.86 -15.59
C ILE A 90 5.48 -20.74 -14.36
N PHE A 91 6.45 -21.63 -14.47
CA PHE A 91 6.98 -22.37 -13.34
C PHE A 91 8.06 -21.57 -12.62
N SER A 92 8.04 -21.56 -11.29
CA SER A 92 9.18 -21.03 -10.51
C SER A 92 10.39 -21.98 -10.60
N LYS A 93 11.59 -21.48 -10.32
CA LYS A 93 12.85 -22.26 -10.37
C LYS A 93 12.77 -23.64 -9.73
N ASP A 94 12.16 -23.72 -8.56
CA ASP A 94 12.14 -24.93 -7.75
C ASP A 94 10.92 -25.82 -8.07
N ALA A 95 10.05 -25.46 -9.02
CA ALA A 95 8.83 -26.20 -9.27
C ALA A 95 9.11 -27.56 -9.93
N ILE A 96 8.36 -28.59 -9.50
CA ILE A 96 8.43 -29.94 -10.06
C ILE A 96 7.45 -30.03 -11.23
N ILE A 97 7.97 -30.14 -12.45
CA ILE A 97 7.14 -30.15 -13.67
C ILE A 97 6.82 -31.59 -14.05
N ALA A 98 5.55 -31.97 -13.99
CA ALA A 98 5.07 -33.29 -14.39
C ALA A 98 5.09 -33.45 -15.92
N GLU A 99 5.31 -34.66 -16.43
CA GLU A 99 5.41 -34.96 -17.87
C GLU A 99 4.12 -34.60 -18.64
N GLU A 100 2.99 -34.76 -17.98
CA GLU A 100 1.65 -34.46 -18.50
C GLU A 100 1.54 -32.99 -18.94
N PHE A 101 2.22 -32.05 -18.25
CA PHE A 101 2.23 -30.64 -18.67
C PHE A 101 2.83 -30.46 -20.06
N TYR A 102 3.92 -31.15 -20.38
CA TYR A 102 4.54 -31.06 -21.70
C TYR A 102 3.64 -31.65 -22.79
N TYR A 103 3.00 -32.78 -22.51
CA TYR A 103 2.06 -33.42 -23.44
C TYR A 103 0.86 -32.50 -23.75
N TYR A 104 0.20 -31.99 -22.71
CA TYR A 104 -0.98 -31.14 -22.86
C TYR A 104 -0.65 -29.73 -23.37
N ALA A 105 0.54 -29.22 -23.11
CA ALA A 105 0.99 -27.95 -23.69
C ALA A 105 1.07 -28.01 -25.21
N LYS A 106 1.62 -29.10 -25.75
CA LYS A 106 1.64 -29.34 -27.21
C LYS A 106 0.23 -29.52 -27.76
N LYS A 107 -0.60 -30.31 -27.07
CA LYS A 107 -1.99 -30.58 -27.49
C LYS A 107 -2.84 -29.31 -27.58
N TYR A 108 -2.71 -28.40 -26.62
CA TYR A 108 -3.53 -27.18 -26.54
C TYR A 108 -2.78 -25.90 -26.96
N ASN A 109 -1.59 -26.03 -27.57
CA ASN A 109 -0.76 -24.92 -28.02
C ASN A 109 -0.47 -23.86 -26.92
N LYS A 110 -0.07 -24.32 -25.73
CA LYS A 110 0.16 -23.47 -24.55
C LYS A 110 1.61 -23.04 -24.40
N ASN A 111 1.82 -21.78 -24.04
CA ASN A 111 3.13 -21.30 -23.62
C ASN A 111 3.44 -21.82 -22.22
N ILE A 112 4.52 -22.61 -22.08
CA ILE A 112 5.09 -22.97 -20.78
C ILE A 112 6.47 -22.35 -20.66
N LEU A 113 6.68 -21.62 -19.57
CA LEU A 113 7.92 -20.92 -19.27
C LEU A 113 8.46 -21.36 -17.91
N LEU A 114 9.77 -21.29 -17.73
CA LEU A 114 10.46 -21.55 -16.46
C LEU A 114 11.24 -20.31 -16.03
N SER A 115 11.03 -19.89 -14.78
CA SER A 115 11.77 -18.80 -14.17
C SER A 115 13.02 -19.31 -13.48
N ASN A 116 14.13 -18.59 -13.65
CA ASN A 116 15.38 -18.84 -12.93
C ASN A 116 15.35 -18.40 -11.45
N GLU A 117 14.20 -17.92 -10.96
CA GLU A 117 14.00 -17.30 -9.66
C GLU A 117 12.91 -18.01 -8.84
N LYS A 118 12.89 -17.75 -7.52
CA LYS A 118 11.81 -18.21 -6.64
C LYS A 118 10.50 -17.48 -6.96
N ALA A 119 9.36 -18.13 -6.69
CA ALA A 119 8.04 -17.63 -7.04
C ALA A 119 7.77 -16.19 -6.58
N SER A 120 8.14 -15.81 -5.35
CA SER A 120 7.94 -14.44 -4.84
C SER A 120 8.67 -13.38 -5.66
N VAL A 121 9.88 -13.70 -6.13
CA VAL A 121 10.71 -12.83 -6.98
C VAL A 121 10.13 -12.77 -8.39
N THR A 122 9.76 -13.92 -8.97
CA THR A 122 9.12 -14.02 -10.29
C THR A 122 7.83 -13.20 -10.33
N VAL A 123 6.95 -13.37 -9.35
CA VAL A 123 5.69 -12.61 -9.18
C VAL A 123 5.97 -11.12 -9.12
N ARG A 124 6.92 -10.68 -8.29
CA ARG A 124 7.24 -9.26 -8.14
C ARG A 124 7.79 -8.65 -9.44
N LYS A 125 8.74 -9.32 -10.09
CA LYS A 125 9.34 -8.85 -11.35
C LYS A 125 8.30 -8.80 -12.48
N LEU A 126 7.44 -9.81 -12.57
CA LEU A 126 6.37 -9.87 -13.57
C LEU A 126 5.32 -8.78 -13.33
N LYS A 127 4.84 -8.59 -12.10
CA LYS A 127 3.92 -7.48 -11.77
C LYS A 127 4.53 -6.13 -12.12
N PHE A 128 5.80 -5.92 -11.79
CA PHE A 128 6.51 -4.68 -12.14
C PHE A 128 6.59 -4.49 -13.66
N PHE A 129 6.98 -5.53 -14.40
CA PHE A 129 7.03 -5.48 -15.87
C PHE A 129 5.66 -5.16 -16.47
N LEU A 130 4.62 -5.92 -16.11
CA LEU A 130 3.26 -5.71 -16.62
C LEU A 130 2.73 -4.33 -16.28
N SER A 131 2.95 -3.85 -15.05
CA SER A 131 2.53 -2.51 -14.65
C SER A 131 3.17 -1.39 -15.47
N ARG A 132 4.40 -1.62 -15.95
CA ARG A 132 5.13 -0.66 -16.79
C ARG A 132 4.72 -0.78 -18.25
N ALA A 133 4.68 -2.00 -18.79
CA ALA A 133 4.37 -2.27 -20.19
C ALA A 133 2.91 -1.93 -20.55
N LEU A 134 1.98 -2.10 -19.60
CA LEU A 134 0.56 -1.83 -19.76
C LEU A 134 0.13 -0.50 -19.14
N SER A 135 1.08 0.35 -18.76
CA SER A 135 0.76 1.68 -18.24
C SER A 135 0.07 2.52 -19.32
N VAL A 136 -0.95 3.27 -18.92
CA VAL A 136 -1.60 4.27 -19.79
C VAL A 136 -0.85 5.58 -19.60
N GLU A 137 -0.41 6.16 -20.71
CA GLU A 137 0.24 7.47 -20.77
C GLU A 137 -0.70 8.47 -21.44
N GLU A 138 -0.88 9.62 -20.81
CA GLU A 138 -1.60 10.76 -21.37
C GLU A 138 -0.70 12.00 -21.31
N GLU A 139 -0.72 12.80 -22.37
CA GLU A 139 0.03 14.05 -22.48
C GLU A 139 -0.84 15.23 -22.07
N TYR A 140 -0.27 16.11 -21.25
CA TYR A 140 -0.92 17.27 -20.69
C TYR A 140 -0.13 18.53 -21.03
N GLU A 141 -0.76 19.38 -21.85
CA GLU A 141 -0.28 20.73 -22.15
C GLU A 141 -0.65 21.71 -21.02
N ASP A 142 0.15 22.74 -20.81
CA ASP A 142 -0.04 23.77 -19.77
C ASP A 142 0.05 23.33 -18.31
N TYR A 143 0.66 22.18 -18.04
CA TYR A 143 1.00 21.74 -16.69
C TYR A 143 2.50 21.77 -16.42
N SER A 144 2.87 22.21 -15.23
CA SER A 144 4.24 22.17 -14.72
C SER A 144 4.31 21.26 -13.50
N LEU A 145 5.35 20.45 -13.37
CA LEU A 145 5.55 19.53 -12.26
C LEU A 145 6.86 19.84 -11.54
N MET A 146 6.77 20.02 -10.23
CA MET A 146 7.92 20.22 -9.34
C MET A 146 7.89 19.28 -8.14
N GLU A 147 9.06 18.95 -7.61
CA GLU A 147 9.25 18.31 -6.31
C GLU A 147 9.53 19.38 -5.26
N ILE A 148 8.59 19.55 -4.33
CA ILE A 148 8.63 20.56 -3.25
C ILE A 148 8.59 19.82 -1.91
N HIS A 149 9.66 19.90 -1.12
CA HIS A 149 9.83 19.13 0.13
C HIS A 149 9.55 17.61 -0.01
N GLY A 150 9.86 17.05 -1.18
CA GLY A 150 9.63 15.63 -1.52
C GLY A 150 8.22 15.32 -2.03
N VAL A 151 7.30 16.28 -2.04
CA VAL A 151 5.94 16.16 -2.58
C VAL A 151 5.95 16.55 -4.06
N GLY A 152 5.35 15.73 -4.92
CA GLY A 152 5.14 16.10 -6.32
C GLY A 152 3.95 17.04 -6.46
N VAL A 153 4.23 18.29 -6.79
CA VAL A 153 3.27 19.37 -6.94
C VAL A 153 3.06 19.65 -8.42
N LEU A 154 1.89 19.27 -8.91
CA LEU A 154 1.42 19.58 -10.26
C LEU A 154 0.79 20.97 -10.24
N MET A 155 1.17 21.85 -11.16
CA MET A 155 0.72 23.24 -11.23
C MET A 155 0.13 23.55 -12.59
N THR A 156 -1.00 24.25 -12.62
CA THR A 156 -1.63 24.75 -13.85
C THR A 156 -2.27 26.12 -13.63
N GLY A 157 -2.91 26.68 -14.67
CA GLY A 157 -3.53 28.00 -14.64
C GLY A 157 -2.57 29.11 -15.08
N TYR A 158 -2.59 30.25 -14.39
CA TYR A 158 -1.95 31.49 -14.83
C TYR A 158 -0.45 31.34 -15.13
N SER A 159 -0.11 31.23 -16.43
CA SER A 159 1.22 30.82 -16.91
C SER A 159 2.37 31.72 -16.44
N ASN A 160 2.21 33.04 -16.52
CA ASN A 160 3.26 33.99 -16.11
C ASN A 160 3.56 33.88 -14.61
N ALA A 161 2.52 33.75 -13.77
CA ALA A 161 2.69 33.54 -12.34
C ALA A 161 3.37 32.19 -12.06
N ARG A 162 2.94 31.12 -12.76
CA ARG A 162 3.53 29.79 -12.63
C ARG A 162 5.03 29.80 -12.91
N LYS A 163 5.47 30.38 -14.04
CA LYS A 163 6.90 30.47 -14.39
C LYS A 163 7.71 31.24 -13.33
N GLY A 164 7.21 32.40 -12.89
CA GLY A 164 7.87 33.18 -11.83
C GLY A 164 8.03 32.41 -10.52
N VAL A 165 6.97 31.69 -10.11
CA VAL A 165 6.99 30.84 -8.92
C VAL A 165 7.94 29.67 -9.07
N MET A 166 7.99 29.03 -10.25
CA MET A 166 8.93 27.92 -10.49
C MET A 166 10.37 28.36 -10.31
N ILE A 167 10.73 29.54 -10.83
CA ILE A 167 12.07 30.13 -10.66
C ILE A 167 12.36 30.37 -9.17
N GLU A 168 11.42 30.99 -8.44
CA GLU A 168 11.61 31.24 -7.00
C GLU A 168 11.74 29.92 -6.20
N LEU A 169 10.97 28.89 -6.54
CA LEU A 169 11.08 27.57 -5.91
C LEU A 169 12.41 26.87 -6.24
N LEU A 170 12.94 27.03 -7.45
CA LEU A 170 14.26 26.53 -7.83
C LEU A 170 15.37 27.23 -7.03
N GLU A 171 15.29 28.55 -6.85
CA GLU A 171 16.21 29.33 -6.01
C GLU A 171 16.18 28.85 -4.54
N ARG A 172 15.01 28.45 -4.04
CA ARG A 172 14.81 27.87 -2.70
C ARG A 172 15.27 26.41 -2.59
N GLY A 173 15.77 25.81 -3.66
CA GLY A 173 16.36 24.46 -3.66
C GLY A 173 15.40 23.32 -3.99
N HIS A 174 14.19 23.62 -4.47
CA HIS A 174 13.26 22.61 -4.97
C HIS A 174 13.67 22.13 -6.36
N ARG A 175 13.02 21.06 -6.86
CA ARG A 175 13.42 20.45 -8.13
C ARG A 175 12.32 20.52 -9.17
N MET A 176 12.70 20.87 -10.39
CA MET A 176 11.82 20.85 -11.55
C MET A 176 11.85 19.47 -12.20
N ILE A 177 10.67 18.98 -12.58
CA ILE A 177 10.53 17.82 -13.47
C ILE A 177 10.24 18.32 -14.88
N THR A 178 9.25 19.19 -15.00
CA THR A 178 8.86 19.78 -16.29
C THR A 178 8.05 21.06 -16.12
N ASP A 179 8.09 21.96 -17.10
CA ASP A 179 7.27 23.17 -17.15
C ASP A 179 6.13 23.06 -18.17
N LYS A 180 6.34 22.25 -19.21
CA LYS A 180 5.46 21.91 -20.33
C LYS A 180 5.68 20.46 -20.78
N ASN A 181 4.86 19.97 -21.71
CA ASN A 181 4.98 18.62 -22.29
C ASN A 181 4.99 17.51 -21.22
N LEU A 182 4.09 17.64 -20.23
CA LEU A 182 3.99 16.67 -19.15
C LEU A 182 3.34 15.40 -19.68
N ILE A 183 4.01 14.27 -19.53
CA ILE A 183 3.37 12.97 -19.67
C ILE A 183 3.06 12.44 -18.28
N ILE A 184 1.81 12.07 -18.06
CA ILE A 184 1.37 11.38 -16.84
C ILE A 184 1.15 9.92 -17.18
N ARG A 185 1.77 9.06 -16.38
CA ARG A 185 1.68 7.61 -16.49
C ARG A 185 1.13 7.03 -15.21
N ARG A 186 0.10 6.18 -15.32
CA ARG A 186 -0.37 5.39 -14.18
C ARG A 186 0.59 4.22 -13.93
N VAL A 187 1.02 4.06 -12.68
CA VAL A 187 1.89 2.97 -12.23
C VAL A 187 1.22 2.23 -11.07
N GLY A 188 1.10 0.91 -11.21
CA GLY A 188 0.35 0.09 -10.25
C GLY A 188 -1.15 0.42 -10.24
N GLU A 189 -1.80 0.22 -9.10
CA GLU A 189 -3.25 0.44 -8.98
C GLU A 189 -3.62 1.93 -8.86
N ASN A 190 -2.89 2.73 -8.05
CA ASN A 190 -3.36 4.08 -7.65
C ASN A 190 -2.32 5.22 -7.80
N ASP A 191 -1.12 4.95 -8.34
CA ASP A 191 -0.05 5.96 -8.38
C ASP A 191 0.10 6.60 -9.77
N LEU A 192 0.26 7.92 -9.79
CA LEU A 192 0.56 8.67 -11.01
C LEU A 192 2.01 9.16 -10.97
N LEU A 193 2.79 8.84 -12.01
CA LEU A 193 4.12 9.39 -12.25
C LEU A 193 4.06 10.43 -13.38
N GLY A 194 4.69 11.58 -13.17
CA GLY A 194 4.86 12.59 -14.21
C GLY A 194 6.31 12.75 -14.63
N TYR A 195 6.54 12.98 -15.92
CA TYR A 195 7.85 13.28 -16.51
C TYR A 195 7.71 14.15 -17.77
N ASN A 196 8.82 14.70 -18.26
CA ASN A 196 8.83 15.48 -19.50
C ASN A 196 8.88 14.54 -20.72
N GLY A 197 7.89 14.66 -21.62
CA GLY A 197 7.78 13.84 -22.84
C GLY A 197 8.65 14.30 -24.02
N LYS A 198 9.17 15.52 -23.98
CA LYS A 198 9.99 16.09 -25.05
C LYS A 198 11.36 15.42 -25.07
N LYS A 199 11.79 14.98 -26.25
CA LYS A 199 13.16 14.48 -26.45
C LYS A 199 14.17 15.58 -26.12
N LYS A 200 15.06 15.31 -25.17
CA LYS A 200 16.07 16.26 -24.73
C LYS A 200 17.03 16.57 -25.87
N VAL A 201 17.19 17.86 -26.20
CA VAL A 201 18.18 18.34 -27.19
C VAL A 201 19.59 18.05 -26.69
N LYS A 202 19.82 18.20 -25.39
CA LYS A 202 21.06 17.84 -24.68
C LYS A 202 20.74 16.88 -23.54
N LEU A 203 21.38 15.71 -23.54
CA LEU A 203 21.10 14.65 -22.56
C LEU A 203 21.37 15.16 -21.13
N GLY A 204 20.42 14.99 -20.22
CA GLY A 204 20.54 15.42 -18.83
C GLY A 204 20.14 16.88 -18.53
N HIS A 205 19.90 17.70 -19.56
CA HIS A 205 19.45 19.09 -19.38
C HIS A 205 17.93 19.22 -19.31
N PHE A 206 17.47 20.28 -18.66
CA PHE A 206 16.06 20.65 -18.51
C PHE A 206 15.90 22.15 -18.79
N TYR A 207 14.80 22.52 -19.43
CA TYR A 207 14.57 23.87 -19.93
C TYR A 207 13.27 24.44 -19.38
N LEU A 208 13.28 25.71 -18.98
CA LEU A 208 12.09 26.54 -18.83
C LEU A 208 11.85 27.28 -20.15
N GLU A 209 10.73 26.99 -20.81
CA GLU A 209 10.39 27.50 -22.14
C GLU A 209 9.56 28.79 -22.08
N ASP A 210 9.54 29.55 -23.18
CA ASP A 210 8.91 30.86 -23.39
C ASP A 210 9.12 31.88 -22.24
N ILE A 211 10.39 32.03 -21.84
CA ILE A 211 10.85 33.20 -21.09
C ILE A 211 11.42 34.17 -22.13
N GLU A 212 10.76 35.32 -22.34
CA GLU A 212 11.15 36.35 -23.33
C GLU A 212 11.36 35.80 -24.76
N ASN A 213 10.49 34.89 -25.22
CA ASN A 213 10.59 34.16 -26.50
C ASN A 213 11.82 33.23 -26.63
N GLY A 214 12.51 32.93 -25.54
CA GLY A 214 13.61 31.96 -25.47
C GLY A 214 13.34 30.82 -24.47
N SER A 215 14.39 30.05 -24.19
CA SER A 215 14.39 28.99 -23.18
C SER A 215 15.58 29.15 -22.23
N VAL A 216 15.37 28.93 -20.94
CA VAL A 216 16.42 28.97 -19.91
C VAL A 216 16.81 27.55 -19.53
N ASP A 217 18.10 27.22 -19.61
CA ASP A 217 18.63 25.92 -19.17
C ASP A 217 18.72 25.87 -17.64
N VAL A 218 17.74 25.21 -17.01
CA VAL A 218 17.63 25.12 -15.54
C VAL A 218 18.82 24.35 -14.96
N THR A 219 19.30 23.33 -15.68
CA THR A 219 20.42 22.51 -15.23
C THR A 219 21.70 23.31 -15.14
N ASP A 220 21.98 24.17 -16.12
CA ASP A 220 23.18 25.01 -16.11
C ASP A 220 23.09 26.16 -15.09
N HIS A 221 21.91 26.77 -14.93
CA HIS A 221 21.75 27.94 -14.05
C HIS A 221 21.63 27.56 -12.57
N PHE A 222 20.87 26.52 -12.24
CA PHE A 222 20.59 26.12 -10.85
C PHE A 222 21.31 24.83 -10.43
N GLY A 223 22.03 24.20 -11.36
CA GLY A 223 22.79 22.97 -11.16
C GLY A 223 21.94 21.71 -11.26
N VAL A 224 22.58 20.56 -11.43
CA VAL A 224 21.94 19.23 -11.59
C VAL A 224 20.97 18.91 -10.45
N LYS A 225 21.24 19.41 -9.22
CA LYS A 225 20.38 19.21 -8.03
C LYS A 225 18.96 19.75 -8.18
N SER A 226 18.75 20.71 -9.08
CA SER A 226 17.51 21.44 -9.28
C SER A 226 16.54 20.73 -10.24
N THR A 227 16.91 19.55 -10.73
CA THR A 227 16.13 18.82 -11.72
C THR A 227 15.90 17.36 -11.32
N ARG A 228 14.82 16.76 -11.82
CA ARG A 228 14.46 15.36 -11.58
C ARG A 228 13.81 14.78 -12.84
N ILE A 229 14.16 13.54 -13.21
CA ILE A 229 13.66 12.92 -14.44
C ILE A 229 12.16 12.64 -14.37
N GLU A 230 11.71 12.09 -13.25
CA GLU A 230 10.30 11.75 -13.00
C GLU A 230 9.97 11.95 -11.52
N LYS A 231 8.69 12.17 -11.23
CA LYS A 231 8.19 12.28 -9.85
C LYS A 231 6.73 11.82 -9.75
N LYS A 232 6.40 11.17 -8.64
CA LYS A 232 5.02 10.86 -8.27
C LYS A 232 4.23 12.15 -8.02
N ILE A 233 3.09 12.29 -8.69
CA ILE A 233 2.16 13.40 -8.51
C ILE A 233 1.35 13.17 -7.23
N ASN A 234 1.26 14.20 -6.39
CA ASN A 234 0.59 14.10 -5.09
C ASN A 234 -0.55 15.09 -4.93
N ILE A 235 -0.33 16.34 -5.35
CA ILE A 235 -1.32 17.41 -5.28
C ILE A 235 -1.32 18.20 -6.58
N LEU A 236 -2.48 18.77 -6.90
CA LEU A 236 -2.69 19.73 -7.98
C LEU A 236 -2.90 21.12 -7.37
N ILE A 237 -2.18 22.11 -7.88
CA ILE A 237 -2.34 23.52 -7.55
C ILE A 237 -2.74 24.28 -8.81
N VAL A 238 -3.91 24.93 -8.76
CA VAL A 238 -4.41 25.79 -9.84
C VAL A 238 -4.20 27.24 -9.44
N LEU A 239 -3.38 27.95 -10.21
CA LEU A 239 -3.15 29.39 -10.03
C LEU A 239 -4.20 30.17 -10.82
N GLU A 240 -5.05 30.92 -10.12
CA GLU A 240 -6.10 31.71 -10.76
C GLU A 240 -5.81 33.21 -10.65
N GLU A 241 -6.18 33.97 -11.69
CA GLU A 241 -6.17 35.42 -11.60
C GLU A 241 -7.21 35.89 -10.59
N TRP A 242 -6.81 36.81 -9.72
CA TRP A 242 -7.72 37.38 -8.72
C TRP A 242 -8.87 38.13 -9.37
N LYS A 243 -10.11 37.69 -9.11
CA LYS A 243 -11.33 38.41 -9.49
C LYS A 243 -12.03 38.90 -8.22
N GLU A 244 -12.32 40.20 -8.14
CA GLU A 244 -12.98 40.84 -6.98
C GLU A 244 -14.36 40.26 -6.66
N LYS A 245 -15.01 39.59 -7.62
CA LYS A 245 -16.39 39.07 -7.52
C LYS A 245 -16.48 37.59 -7.14
N GLU A 246 -15.38 36.86 -7.04
CA GLU A 246 -15.40 35.44 -6.69
C GLU A 246 -15.21 35.21 -5.19
N PHE A 247 -16.10 34.41 -4.59
CA PHE A 247 -16.05 34.07 -3.18
C PHE A 247 -15.12 32.87 -2.97
N TYR A 248 -13.88 33.13 -2.61
CA TYR A 248 -12.92 32.07 -2.26
C TYR A 248 -13.27 31.52 -0.87
N ASP A 249 -13.44 30.19 -0.77
CA ASP A 249 -13.69 29.51 0.50
C ASP A 249 -12.55 29.81 1.48
N ARG A 250 -12.87 30.51 2.58
CA ARG A 250 -11.92 30.94 3.61
C ARG A 250 -11.74 29.88 4.69
N LEU A 251 -12.55 28.83 4.70
CA LEU A 251 -12.59 27.79 5.73
C LEU A 251 -11.97 26.47 5.24
N GLY A 252 -11.82 26.27 3.92
CA GLY A 252 -11.15 25.11 3.34
C GLY A 252 -11.85 23.79 3.66
N LEU A 253 -13.19 23.83 3.72
CA LEU A 253 -14.02 22.70 4.16
C LEU A 253 -14.21 21.66 3.04
N ASP A 254 -14.19 22.10 1.78
CA ASP A 254 -14.37 21.20 0.64
C ASP A 254 -13.02 20.79 0.03
N THR A 255 -12.73 19.49 0.13
CA THR A 255 -11.58 18.91 -0.57
C THR A 255 -11.95 18.66 -2.02
N GLN A 256 -11.41 19.47 -2.93
CA GLN A 256 -11.60 19.29 -4.36
C GLN A 256 -10.63 18.23 -4.90
N TYR A 257 -11.05 17.53 -5.96
CA TYR A 257 -10.23 16.54 -6.66
C TYR A 257 -10.35 16.73 -8.17
N GLU A 258 -9.28 16.38 -8.88
CA GLU A 258 -9.24 16.34 -10.34
C GLU A 258 -8.70 14.99 -10.80
N THR A 259 -9.22 14.45 -11.90
CA THR A 259 -8.88 13.10 -12.37
C THR A 259 -7.85 13.17 -13.49
N PHE A 260 -6.77 12.41 -13.35
CA PHE A 260 -5.72 12.24 -14.35
C PHE A 260 -5.51 10.74 -14.57
N VAL A 261 -5.56 10.25 -15.82
CA VAL A 261 -5.35 8.83 -16.17
C VAL A 261 -6.17 7.87 -15.28
N GLY A 262 -7.41 8.26 -14.94
CA GLY A 262 -8.33 7.49 -14.10
C GLY A 262 -8.17 7.65 -12.57
N GLU A 263 -7.11 8.32 -12.09
CA GLU A 263 -6.85 8.51 -10.66
C GLU A 263 -7.18 9.93 -10.18
N LYS A 264 -7.70 10.06 -8.96
CA LYS A 264 -8.09 11.37 -8.38
C LYS A 264 -6.93 11.99 -7.59
N ILE A 265 -6.55 13.21 -7.96
CA ILE A 265 -5.54 14.03 -7.27
C ILE A 265 -6.21 15.19 -6.54
N GLN A 266 -5.82 15.44 -5.29
CA GLN A 266 -6.34 16.55 -4.49
C GLN A 266 -5.96 17.89 -5.13
N LYS A 267 -6.95 18.76 -5.32
CA LYS A 267 -6.86 20.05 -5.99
C LYS A 267 -6.92 21.19 -4.98
N PHE A 268 -6.00 22.14 -5.12
CA PHE A 268 -5.96 23.40 -4.38
C PHE A 268 -6.01 24.57 -5.36
N VAL A 269 -6.92 25.51 -5.15
CA VAL A 269 -7.03 26.71 -5.98
C VAL A 269 -6.42 27.89 -5.22
N ILE A 270 -5.40 28.51 -5.80
CA ILE A 270 -4.66 29.62 -5.18
C ILE A 270 -4.84 30.89 -6.04
N PRO A 271 -5.50 31.93 -5.50
CA PRO A 271 -5.60 33.21 -6.20
C PRO A 271 -4.27 33.97 -6.20
N VAL A 272 -3.86 34.43 -7.37
CA VAL A 272 -2.67 35.25 -7.59
C VAL A 272 -3.00 36.71 -7.26
N ARG A 273 -2.47 37.20 -6.14
CA ARG A 273 -2.59 38.61 -5.72
C ARG A 273 -1.21 39.24 -5.59
N LYS A 274 -1.08 40.50 -6.04
CA LYS A 274 0.14 41.30 -5.82
C LYS A 274 0.43 41.43 -4.32
N GLY A 275 1.68 41.22 -3.93
CA GLY A 275 2.14 41.31 -2.53
C GLY A 275 2.07 39.99 -1.72
N ARG A 276 1.56 38.90 -2.29
CA ARG A 276 1.67 37.56 -1.69
C ARG A 276 2.81 36.78 -2.33
N ASN A 277 3.63 36.14 -1.50
CA ASN A 277 4.65 35.22 -1.98
C ASN A 277 4.00 33.87 -2.29
N LEU A 278 3.79 33.58 -3.58
CA LEU A 278 3.15 32.35 -4.04
C LEU A 278 4.01 31.11 -3.77
N ALA A 279 5.34 31.22 -3.86
CA ALA A 279 6.24 30.10 -3.55
C ALA A 279 6.05 29.62 -2.11
N VAL A 280 5.99 30.54 -1.14
CA VAL A 280 5.73 30.23 0.28
C VAL A 280 4.37 29.56 0.49
N ILE A 281 3.33 30.02 -0.23
CA ILE A 281 1.99 29.43 -0.11
C ILE A 281 2.01 27.99 -0.63
N ILE A 282 2.68 27.75 -1.75
CA ILE A 282 2.82 26.42 -2.35
C ILE A 282 3.66 25.49 -1.46
N GLU A 283 4.77 25.97 -0.90
CA GLU A 283 5.56 25.24 0.10
C GLU A 283 4.70 24.85 1.31
N THR A 284 3.88 25.77 1.81
CA THR A 284 2.96 25.53 2.93
C THR A 284 1.91 24.48 2.56
N ALA A 285 1.38 24.50 1.34
CA ALA A 285 0.44 23.49 0.87
C ALA A 285 1.10 22.10 0.79
N ALA A 286 2.33 22.01 0.28
CA ALA A 286 3.10 20.76 0.23
C ALA A 286 3.40 20.22 1.64
N LEU A 287 3.81 21.09 2.58
CA LEU A 287 4.02 20.70 3.98
C LEU A 287 2.73 20.26 4.66
N SER A 288 1.63 20.98 4.46
CA SER A 288 0.32 20.60 5.01
C SER A 288 -0.14 19.24 4.48
N PHE A 289 0.04 18.98 3.19
CA PHE A 289 -0.24 17.67 2.59
C PHE A 289 0.62 16.57 3.23
N ARG A 290 1.91 16.84 3.45
CA ARG A 290 2.83 15.90 4.10
C ARG A 290 2.42 15.61 5.55
N LEU A 291 2.08 16.65 6.32
CA LEU A 291 1.61 16.54 7.70
C LEU A 291 0.32 15.72 7.81
N LYS A 292 -0.65 15.93 6.92
CA LYS A 292 -1.89 15.14 6.88
C LYS A 292 -1.62 13.66 6.64
N ARG A 293 -0.65 13.31 5.77
CA ARG A 293 -0.25 11.90 5.54
C ARG A 293 0.53 11.29 6.71
N MET A 294 1.13 12.13 7.55
CA MET A 294 1.78 11.71 8.80
C MET A 294 0.80 11.60 9.98
N GLY A 295 -0.50 11.82 9.75
CA GLY A 295 -1.54 11.74 10.80
C GLY A 295 -1.83 13.06 11.53
N HIS A 296 -1.15 14.15 11.19
CA HIS A 296 -1.39 15.46 11.80
C HIS A 296 -2.52 16.21 11.08
N ASN A 297 -3.70 16.20 11.68
CA ASN A 297 -4.88 16.91 11.18
C ASN A 297 -4.94 18.31 11.82
N THR A 298 -4.19 19.27 11.26
CA THR A 298 -4.02 20.62 11.83
C THR A 298 -5.31 21.38 12.19
N PRO A 299 -6.47 21.24 11.51
CA PRO A 299 -7.71 21.88 11.95
C PRO A 299 -8.33 21.20 13.19
N LEU A 300 -8.25 19.87 13.29
CA LEU A 300 -8.77 19.11 14.42
C LEU A 300 -7.91 19.33 15.66
N GLU A 301 -6.58 19.38 15.49
CA GLU A 301 -5.63 19.69 16.55
C GLU A 301 -5.77 21.13 17.06
N PHE A 302 -6.15 22.09 16.21
CA PHE A 302 -6.41 23.47 16.64
C PHE A 302 -7.71 23.59 17.45
N LEU A 303 -8.78 22.88 17.03
CA LEU A 303 -10.04 22.80 17.78
C LEU A 303 -9.84 22.09 19.13
N ASN A 304 -9.12 20.97 19.13
CA ASN A 304 -8.81 20.21 20.33
C ASN A 304 -7.89 21.01 21.27
N LYS A 305 -6.86 21.69 20.77
CA LYS A 305 -6.00 22.58 21.60
C LYS A 305 -6.77 23.78 22.14
N SER A 306 -7.71 24.36 21.40
CA SER A 306 -8.54 25.46 21.89
C SER A 306 -9.46 25.01 23.02
N GLN A 307 -10.05 23.81 22.91
CA GLN A 307 -10.85 23.18 23.98
C GLN A 307 -9.99 22.75 25.18
N GLU A 308 -8.77 22.23 24.93
CA GLU A 308 -7.80 21.90 25.97
C GLU A 308 -7.35 23.13 26.75
N ILE A 309 -7.10 24.28 26.10
CA ILE A 309 -6.71 25.54 26.78
C ILE A 309 -7.83 26.03 27.71
N ILE A 310 -9.09 25.78 27.36
CA ILE A 310 -10.26 26.11 28.20
C ILE A 310 -10.38 25.14 29.40
N GLN A 311 -9.92 23.90 29.26
CA GLN A 311 -9.95 22.87 30.32
C GLN A 311 -8.66 22.82 31.17
N LYS A 312 -7.52 23.33 30.67
CA LYS A 312 -6.18 23.35 31.31
C LYS A 312 -6.00 24.43 32.38
N LYS A 313 -7.05 24.75 33.14
CA LYS A 313 -6.92 25.51 34.41
C LYS A 313 -7.19 24.67 35.65
N LYS A 314 -7.36 23.34 35.56
CA LYS A 314 -7.79 22.56 36.73
C LYS A 314 -7.05 21.27 37.07
N LYS A 315 -6.12 20.73 36.28
CA LYS A 315 -5.41 19.49 36.66
C LYS A 315 -4.04 19.39 36.00
N GLU A 316 -3.03 19.94 36.67
CA GLU A 316 -1.63 19.58 36.46
C GLU A 316 -0.99 19.31 37.83
N ARG A 317 -0.83 18.03 38.17
CA ARG A 317 0.30 17.42 38.90
C ARG A 317 -0.10 15.98 39.26
N GLU A 318 0.87 15.07 39.15
CA GLU A 318 0.80 13.60 39.35
C GLU A 318 0.48 12.83 38.05
N GLU A 319 1.30 11.93 37.48
CA GLU A 319 2.50 11.23 37.94
C GLU A 319 3.32 10.71 36.73
N ASN A 320 4.64 10.67 36.91
CA ASN A 320 5.63 10.13 35.98
C ASN A 320 5.85 8.62 36.21
N MET A 321 6.33 7.95 35.15
CA MET A 321 6.96 6.60 35.07
C MET A 321 6.06 5.37 34.79
N ASN A 322 6.03 4.94 33.52
CA ASN A 322 6.58 3.65 33.07
C ASN A 322 6.49 3.54 31.52
N THR A 323 7.60 3.83 30.84
CA THR A 323 7.68 3.99 29.38
C THR A 323 7.97 2.69 28.64
N ASN A 324 7.18 1.63 28.86
CA ASN A 324 7.25 0.46 27.98
C ASN A 324 5.94 -0.35 27.90
N SER A 325 4.80 0.28 28.18
CA SER A 325 3.50 -0.41 28.10
C SER A 325 2.39 0.56 27.70
N LEU A 326 1.52 0.12 26.79
CA LEU A 326 0.39 0.88 26.27
C LEU A 326 -0.87 0.49 27.03
N ALA A 327 -1.58 1.45 27.63
CA ALA A 327 -2.86 1.18 28.28
C ALA A 327 -3.92 0.74 27.25
N VAL A 328 -4.69 -0.31 27.55
CA VAL A 328 -5.76 -0.82 26.67
C VAL A 328 -6.81 0.27 26.36
N THR A 329 -7.06 1.19 27.29
CA THR A 329 -7.92 2.37 27.09
C THR A 329 -7.53 3.22 25.89
N LYS A 330 -6.22 3.41 25.64
CA LYS A 330 -5.76 4.21 24.51
C LYS A 330 -6.10 3.55 23.18
N LEU A 331 -5.90 2.23 23.10
CA LEU A 331 -6.22 1.47 21.89
C LEU A 331 -7.73 1.43 21.61
N ILE A 332 -8.55 1.31 22.66
CA ILE A 332 -10.01 1.36 22.54
C ILE A 332 -10.48 2.70 21.96
N ASN A 333 -9.96 3.81 22.47
CA ASN A 333 -10.35 5.14 22.04
C ASN A 333 -9.83 5.48 20.63
N GLU A 334 -8.62 5.05 20.28
CA GLU A 334 -8.02 5.31 18.96
C GLU A 334 -8.80 4.63 17.82
N PHE A 335 -9.32 3.43 18.08
CA PHE A 335 -9.98 2.59 17.07
C PHE A 335 -11.49 2.43 17.28
N ASP A 336 -12.10 3.25 18.15
CA ASP A 336 -13.52 3.24 18.48
C ASP A 336 -14.07 1.82 18.80
N LEU A 337 -13.34 1.06 19.61
CA LEU A 337 -13.69 -0.33 19.91
C LEU A 337 -14.87 -0.43 20.89
N GLU A 338 -15.89 -1.21 20.54
CA GLU A 338 -17.04 -1.46 21.41
C GLU A 338 -16.72 -2.56 22.43
N VAL A 339 -16.52 -2.21 23.71
CA VAL A 339 -16.23 -3.20 24.77
C VAL A 339 -17.50 -3.93 25.23
N LYS A 340 -17.54 -5.24 24.97
CA LYS A 340 -18.61 -6.16 25.39
C LYS A 340 -18.39 -6.72 26.79
N TYR A 341 -17.17 -7.15 27.12
CA TYR A 341 -16.81 -7.73 28.43
C TYR A 341 -15.49 -7.18 28.98
N GLY A 342 -15.32 -7.25 30.30
CA GLY A 342 -14.06 -6.87 30.99
C GLY A 342 -13.86 -5.37 31.19
N ARG A 343 -14.92 -4.56 31.25
CA ARG A 343 -14.85 -3.09 31.41
C ARG A 343 -14.09 -2.65 32.68
N ASP A 344 -14.19 -3.45 33.74
CA ASP A 344 -13.48 -3.28 35.01
C ASP A 344 -11.95 -3.40 34.87
N LYS A 345 -11.48 -4.15 33.86
CA LYS A 345 -10.04 -4.37 33.60
C LYS A 345 -9.45 -3.41 32.57
N VAL A 346 -10.29 -2.70 31.81
CA VAL A 346 -9.84 -1.81 30.73
C VAL A 346 -8.83 -0.77 31.22
N THR A 347 -9.02 -0.22 32.42
CA THR A 347 -8.13 0.79 33.01
C THR A 347 -6.88 0.22 33.67
N SER A 348 -6.87 -1.08 34.01
CA SER A 348 -5.76 -1.74 34.72
C SER A 348 -4.90 -2.64 33.83
N THR A 349 -5.34 -2.93 32.60
CA THR A 349 -4.62 -3.79 31.65
C THR A 349 -3.75 -2.99 30.70
N TYR A 350 -2.52 -3.46 30.50
CA TYR A 350 -1.53 -2.84 29.62
C TYR A 350 -1.01 -3.84 28.59
N ILE A 351 -0.92 -3.39 27.35
CA ILE A 351 -0.26 -4.09 26.25
C ILE A 351 1.25 -3.84 26.39
N LYS A 352 2.05 -4.90 26.32
CA LYS A 352 3.51 -4.86 26.51
C LYS A 352 4.31 -5.26 25.26
N SER A 353 3.64 -5.53 24.14
CA SER A 353 4.26 -5.92 22.87
C SER A 353 3.46 -5.35 21.71
N SER A 354 4.10 -5.19 20.54
CA SER A 354 3.41 -4.76 19.33
C SER A 354 2.69 -5.86 18.57
N ASN A 355 2.79 -7.10 19.05
CA ASN A 355 2.32 -8.26 18.30
C ASN A 355 0.80 -8.40 18.34
N VAL A 356 0.22 -8.59 17.15
CA VAL A 356 -1.19 -8.87 16.93
C VAL A 356 -1.31 -10.18 16.18
N TYR A 357 -2.08 -11.13 16.72
CA TYR A 357 -2.16 -12.48 16.17
C TYR A 357 -3.60 -12.89 15.85
N ARG A 358 -3.69 -13.91 14.99
CA ARG A 358 -4.90 -14.70 14.75
C ARG A 358 -4.67 -16.10 15.31
N PRO A 359 -5.54 -16.62 16.19
CA PRO A 359 -5.26 -17.82 16.98
C PRO A 359 -5.40 -19.15 16.22
N SER A 360 -5.33 -19.15 14.89
CA SER A 360 -5.68 -20.26 13.99
C SER A 360 -5.18 -21.65 14.43
N LEU A 361 -3.90 -21.80 14.79
CA LEU A 361 -3.30 -23.09 15.19
C LEU A 361 -3.65 -23.47 16.65
N SER A 362 -3.80 -22.48 17.52
CA SER A 362 -4.17 -22.67 18.92
C SER A 362 -5.61 -23.14 19.05
N LEU A 363 -6.47 -22.77 18.10
CA LEU A 363 -7.86 -23.23 18.02
C LEU A 363 -7.99 -24.74 17.69
N ILE A 364 -6.97 -25.39 17.12
CA ILE A 364 -6.93 -26.87 16.93
C ILE A 364 -6.14 -27.62 18.01
N GLY A 365 -5.65 -26.94 19.03
CA GLY A 365 -4.95 -27.59 20.14
C GLY A 365 -3.42 -27.59 20.02
N PHE A 366 -2.86 -26.93 19.01
CA PHE A 366 -1.40 -26.76 18.87
C PHE A 366 -0.95 -25.50 19.64
N PHE A 367 -0.41 -25.69 20.85
CA PHE A 367 -0.07 -24.61 21.77
C PHE A 367 1.43 -24.38 21.97
N ASP A 368 2.28 -25.23 21.40
CA ASP A 368 3.74 -25.20 21.57
C ASP A 368 4.33 -23.80 21.31
N LEU A 369 3.81 -23.08 20.29
CA LEU A 369 4.24 -21.72 19.93
C LEU A 369 3.77 -20.62 20.91
N ILE A 370 2.67 -20.85 21.64
CA ILE A 370 2.13 -19.91 22.62
C ILE A 370 2.76 -20.14 23.99
N GLU A 371 3.06 -21.39 24.33
CA GLU A 371 3.68 -21.78 25.59
C GLU A 371 5.14 -21.29 25.71
N GLU A 372 5.83 -21.06 24.58
CA GLU A 372 7.20 -20.55 24.53
C GLU A 372 7.32 -19.00 24.64
N VAL A 373 6.21 -18.26 24.60
CA VAL A 373 6.21 -16.79 24.53
C VAL A 373 5.66 -16.18 25.81
N SER A 374 6.39 -15.24 26.41
CA SER A 374 6.01 -14.58 27.67
C SER A 374 4.84 -13.58 27.55
N ASN A 375 4.48 -13.19 26.33
CA ASN A 375 3.38 -12.27 26.04
C ASN A 375 2.76 -12.59 24.67
N ILE A 376 1.49 -12.97 24.69
CA ILE A 376 0.78 -13.51 23.54
C ILE A 376 0.13 -12.40 22.70
N GLY A 377 0.20 -11.14 23.14
CA GLY A 377 -0.28 -9.98 22.36
C GLY A 377 -1.79 -10.00 22.11
N ILE A 378 -2.26 -9.08 21.27
CA ILE A 378 -3.69 -8.90 21.00
C ILE A 378 -4.18 -10.00 20.07
N GLN A 379 -5.35 -10.57 20.37
CA GLN A 379 -5.92 -11.68 19.61
C GLN A 379 -7.12 -11.24 18.79
N ILE A 380 -7.08 -11.45 17.47
CA ILE A 380 -8.16 -11.07 16.54
C ILE A 380 -8.91 -12.30 16.07
N PHE A 381 -10.24 -12.24 16.21
CA PHE A 381 -11.17 -13.22 15.67
C PHE A 381 -12.05 -12.58 14.60
N SER A 382 -12.21 -13.29 13.50
CA SER A 382 -13.14 -12.97 12.43
C SER A 382 -14.03 -14.18 12.14
N LYS A 383 -14.92 -14.05 11.18
CA LYS A 383 -15.74 -15.18 10.70
C LYS A 383 -14.94 -16.42 10.31
N ILE A 384 -13.67 -16.23 9.89
CA ILE A 384 -12.81 -17.35 9.48
C ILE A 384 -12.47 -18.24 10.68
N GLU A 385 -12.11 -17.65 11.83
CA GLU A 385 -11.81 -18.38 13.07
C GLU A 385 -13.03 -19.17 13.55
N PHE A 386 -14.21 -18.56 13.50
CA PHE A 386 -15.45 -19.22 13.89
C PHE A 386 -15.86 -20.32 12.90
N ASN A 387 -15.82 -20.07 11.60
CA ASN A 387 -16.07 -21.10 10.58
C ASN A 387 -15.12 -22.29 10.70
N PHE A 388 -13.90 -22.06 11.18
CA PHE A 388 -12.92 -23.10 11.41
C PHE A 388 -13.21 -23.87 12.70
N LEU A 389 -13.54 -23.18 13.78
CA LEU A 389 -14.00 -23.80 15.04
C LEU A 389 -15.24 -24.69 14.83
N GLU A 390 -16.18 -24.27 13.98
CA GLU A 390 -17.38 -25.07 13.64
C GLU A 390 -17.06 -26.37 12.87
N LYS A 391 -15.83 -26.54 12.33
CA LYS A 391 -15.41 -27.80 11.69
C LYS A 391 -14.86 -28.83 12.67
N LEU A 392 -14.57 -28.44 13.91
CA LEU A 392 -14.09 -29.34 14.95
C LEU A 392 -15.26 -30.00 15.67
N CYS A 393 -15.00 -31.16 16.28
CA CYS A 393 -15.98 -31.78 17.15
C CYS A 393 -16.34 -30.83 18.32
N PRO A 394 -17.63 -30.70 18.71
CA PRO A 394 -18.04 -29.72 19.73
C PRO A 394 -17.27 -29.81 21.06
N THR A 395 -16.90 -31.02 21.47
CA THR A 395 -16.11 -31.27 22.69
C THR A 395 -14.67 -30.77 22.56
N GLU A 396 -14.02 -31.07 21.44
CA GLU A 396 -12.65 -30.63 21.15
C GLU A 396 -12.54 -29.12 21.05
N ARG A 397 -13.48 -28.49 20.34
CA ARG A 397 -13.55 -27.03 20.23
C ARG A 397 -13.60 -26.35 21.60
N ILE A 398 -14.51 -26.80 22.46
CA ILE A 398 -14.68 -26.20 23.79
C ILE A 398 -13.42 -26.37 24.63
N ASN A 399 -12.78 -27.54 24.57
CA ASN A 399 -11.54 -27.80 25.29
C ASN A 399 -10.39 -26.92 24.78
N ASN A 400 -10.26 -26.77 23.47
CA ASN A 400 -9.23 -25.92 22.86
C ASN A 400 -9.44 -24.45 23.23
N LEU A 401 -10.67 -23.94 23.17
CA LEU A 401 -10.98 -22.57 23.57
C LEU A 401 -10.74 -22.32 25.07
N LYS A 402 -11.05 -23.29 25.94
CA LYS A 402 -10.75 -23.18 27.37
C LYS A 402 -9.25 -23.10 27.64
N LYS A 403 -8.45 -23.94 26.96
CA LYS A 403 -6.98 -23.89 27.06
C LYS A 403 -6.42 -22.60 26.46
N PHE A 404 -6.98 -22.11 25.35
CA PHE A 404 -6.59 -20.82 24.78
C PHE A 404 -6.88 -19.64 25.73
N LEU A 405 -8.04 -19.65 26.38
CA LEU A 405 -8.43 -18.61 27.34
C LEU A 405 -7.78 -18.77 28.73
N SER A 406 -6.90 -19.75 28.96
CA SER A 406 -6.10 -19.79 30.19
C SER A 406 -4.82 -18.96 30.09
N PHE A 407 -4.46 -18.52 28.89
CA PHE A 407 -3.27 -17.70 28.66
C PHE A 407 -3.53 -16.21 28.96
N ASP A 408 -2.47 -15.47 29.31
CA ASP A 408 -2.54 -14.03 29.60
C ASP A 408 -2.69 -13.22 28.29
N ILE A 409 -3.95 -13.03 27.87
CA ILE A 409 -4.30 -12.29 26.67
C ILE A 409 -4.73 -10.87 27.08
N PRO A 410 -4.03 -9.80 26.67
CA PRO A 410 -4.37 -8.44 27.06
C PRO A 410 -5.76 -8.02 26.55
N MET A 411 -6.13 -8.46 25.35
CA MET A 411 -7.41 -8.13 24.72
C MET A 411 -7.76 -9.08 23.57
N ILE A 412 -9.04 -9.43 23.46
CA ILE A 412 -9.62 -10.17 22.33
C ILE A 412 -10.50 -9.20 21.54
N VAL A 413 -10.30 -9.16 20.22
CA VAL A 413 -11.02 -8.25 19.32
C VAL A 413 -11.73 -9.02 18.21
N LEU A 414 -13.03 -8.76 18.05
CA LEU A 414 -13.85 -9.33 16.98
C LEU A 414 -13.95 -8.33 15.81
N THR A 415 -13.97 -8.84 14.57
CA THR A 415 -14.47 -8.06 13.44
C THR A 415 -15.98 -7.83 13.59
N GLU A 416 -16.48 -6.75 13.00
CA GLU A 416 -17.92 -6.42 13.02
C GLU A 416 -18.77 -7.57 12.44
N ASP A 417 -18.26 -8.23 11.40
CA ASP A 417 -18.94 -9.34 10.70
C ASP A 417 -18.59 -10.73 11.25
N ALA A 418 -17.95 -10.81 12.42
CA ALA A 418 -17.44 -12.08 12.93
C ALA A 418 -18.54 -13.09 13.27
N ASN A 419 -19.74 -12.62 13.63
CA ASN A 419 -20.90 -13.45 13.99
C ASN A 419 -20.51 -14.57 14.98
N ALA A 420 -19.86 -14.19 16.08
CA ALA A 420 -19.39 -15.14 17.08
C ALA A 420 -20.57 -15.91 17.71
N PRO A 421 -20.44 -17.23 17.92
CA PRO A 421 -21.49 -18.06 18.52
C PRO A 421 -21.57 -17.90 20.05
N ASP A 422 -22.73 -18.17 20.62
CA ASP A 422 -23.02 -17.91 22.05
C ASP A 422 -22.04 -18.58 23.02
N TYR A 423 -21.63 -19.82 22.73
CA TYR A 423 -20.67 -20.55 23.57
C TYR A 423 -19.32 -19.82 23.68
N PHE A 424 -18.92 -19.03 22.67
CA PHE A 424 -17.70 -18.25 22.71
C PHE A 424 -17.82 -17.09 23.68
N PHE A 425 -18.94 -16.35 23.62
CA PHE A 425 -19.21 -15.25 24.54
C PHE A 425 -19.23 -15.73 26.00
N GLU A 426 -19.87 -16.87 26.28
CA GLU A 426 -19.89 -17.45 27.62
C GLU A 426 -18.50 -17.80 28.14
N LEU A 427 -17.66 -18.40 27.30
CA LEU A 427 -16.30 -18.80 27.69
C LEU A 427 -15.40 -17.57 27.94
N VAL A 428 -15.50 -16.53 27.11
CA VAL A 428 -14.74 -15.29 27.29
C VAL A 428 -15.20 -14.54 28.55
N GLN A 429 -16.51 -14.50 28.80
CA GLN A 429 -17.05 -13.90 30.02
C GLN A 429 -16.58 -14.64 31.28
N LYS A 430 -16.61 -15.98 31.28
CA LYS A 430 -16.14 -16.81 32.42
C LYS A 430 -14.65 -16.67 32.68
N SER A 431 -13.84 -16.52 31.64
CA SER A 431 -12.39 -16.30 31.77
C SER A 431 -12.03 -14.87 32.19
N GLY A 432 -12.97 -13.92 32.06
CA GLY A 432 -12.78 -12.53 32.50
C GLY A 432 -11.82 -11.73 31.62
N HIS A 433 -11.64 -12.12 30.35
CA HIS A 433 -10.85 -11.39 29.37
C HIS A 433 -11.60 -10.17 28.83
N ILE A 434 -10.86 -9.16 28.40
CA ILE A 434 -11.44 -8.00 27.70
C ILE A 434 -11.84 -8.46 26.30
N LEU A 435 -13.12 -8.30 25.97
CA LEU A 435 -13.66 -8.56 24.63
C LEU A 435 -14.21 -7.26 24.05
N ALA A 436 -13.73 -6.89 22.87
CA ALA A 436 -14.30 -5.79 22.12
C ALA A 436 -14.63 -6.15 20.68
N ILE A 437 -15.49 -5.37 20.07
CA ILE A 437 -15.85 -5.44 18.66
C ILE A 437 -15.29 -4.21 17.97
N ALA A 438 -14.53 -4.41 16.90
CA ALA A 438 -14.01 -3.32 16.11
C ALA A 438 -14.99 -2.95 14.98
N PRO A 439 -15.06 -1.67 14.55
CA PRO A 439 -15.95 -1.20 13.49
C PRO A 439 -15.51 -1.63 12.07
N TYR A 440 -14.70 -2.68 11.96
CA TYR A 440 -14.12 -3.14 10.72
C TYR A 440 -14.60 -4.56 10.38
N LYS A 441 -15.04 -4.77 9.14
CA LYS A 441 -15.48 -6.08 8.62
C LYS A 441 -14.35 -6.99 8.14
N LYS A 442 -13.12 -6.49 8.03
CA LYS A 442 -11.97 -7.26 7.52
C LYS A 442 -10.88 -7.34 8.59
N SER A 443 -10.52 -8.57 8.98
CA SER A 443 -9.43 -8.80 9.94
C SER A 443 -8.08 -8.25 9.45
N SER A 444 -7.81 -8.27 8.14
CA SER A 444 -6.59 -7.67 7.58
C SER A 444 -6.48 -6.17 7.82
N GLN A 445 -7.62 -5.45 7.84
CA GLN A 445 -7.65 -4.02 8.12
C GLN A 445 -7.37 -3.73 9.59
N ILE A 446 -7.95 -4.51 10.50
CA ILE A 446 -7.68 -4.39 11.95
C ILE A 446 -6.22 -4.70 12.25
N ILE A 447 -5.68 -5.79 11.69
CA ILE A 447 -4.28 -6.21 11.90
C ILE A 447 -3.32 -5.13 11.39
N ALA A 448 -3.52 -4.62 10.18
CA ALA A 448 -2.67 -3.58 9.62
C ALA A 448 -2.71 -2.30 10.46
N ASN A 449 -3.90 -1.87 10.88
CA ASN A 449 -4.08 -0.68 11.69
C ASN A 449 -3.44 -0.83 13.08
N PHE A 450 -3.65 -1.97 13.75
CA PHE A 450 -3.08 -2.21 15.07
C PHE A 450 -1.56 -2.37 14.99
N ASN A 451 -1.03 -3.12 14.01
CA ASN A 451 0.42 -3.25 13.85
C ASN A 451 1.07 -1.89 13.58
N ASN A 452 0.52 -1.08 12.67
CA ASN A 452 1.07 0.25 12.38
C ASN A 452 1.11 1.14 13.64
N TYR A 453 0.04 1.11 14.45
CA TYR A 453 -0.04 1.91 15.66
C TYR A 453 0.90 1.39 16.76
N LEU A 454 0.91 0.07 16.99
CA LEU A 454 1.71 -0.54 18.04
C LEU A 454 3.20 -0.54 17.70
N ASP A 455 3.59 -0.80 16.45
CA ASP A 455 4.99 -0.71 16.03
C ASP A 455 5.51 0.72 16.14
N SER A 456 4.69 1.72 15.80
CA SER A 456 5.04 3.13 16.02
C SER A 456 5.16 3.48 17.50
N PHE A 457 4.39 2.84 18.38
CA PHE A 457 4.41 3.10 19.82
C PHE A 457 5.58 2.41 20.52
N PHE A 458 5.90 1.17 20.13
CA PHE A 458 6.95 0.35 20.73
C PHE A 458 8.30 0.44 20.02
N SER A 459 8.43 1.22 18.93
CA SER A 459 9.71 1.41 18.25
C SER A 459 10.75 2.00 19.20
N GLU A 460 11.92 1.34 19.29
CA GLU A 460 13.05 1.85 20.06
C GLU A 460 13.41 3.26 19.60
N THR A 461 13.26 4.23 20.50
CA THR A 461 13.59 5.62 20.24
C THR A 461 14.91 5.91 20.91
N ILE A 462 15.99 6.04 20.13
CA ILE A 462 17.26 6.57 20.65
C ILE A 462 17.23 8.10 20.55
N SER A 463 17.34 8.78 21.69
CA SER A 463 17.53 10.23 21.72
C SER A 463 19.03 10.53 21.75
N VAL A 464 19.61 10.78 20.58
CA VAL A 464 21.02 11.16 20.46
C VAL A 464 21.12 12.68 20.40
N HIS A 465 22.01 13.29 21.19
CA HIS A 465 22.38 14.70 20.98
C HIS A 465 23.29 14.79 19.74
N GLY A 466 22.70 15.19 18.62
CA GLY A 466 23.39 15.41 17.36
C GLY A 466 22.61 16.40 16.50
N VAL A 467 23.30 17.06 15.56
CA VAL A 467 22.66 17.93 14.57
C VAL A 467 22.41 17.08 13.32
N LEU A 468 21.15 16.71 13.11
CA LEU A 468 20.74 16.00 11.90
C LEU A 468 20.58 17.01 10.76
N VAL A 469 21.45 16.96 9.76
CA VAL A 469 21.34 17.80 8.56
C VAL A 469 21.11 16.89 7.36
N GLU A 470 19.98 17.07 6.69
CA GLU A 470 19.66 16.37 5.46
C GLU A 470 20.47 16.98 4.30
N LEU A 471 21.48 16.26 3.82
CA LEU A 471 22.26 16.63 2.63
C LEU A 471 21.92 15.69 1.48
N PHE A 472 21.18 16.21 0.49
CA PHE A 472 21.04 15.59 -0.85
C PHE A 472 20.61 14.12 -0.86
N TRP A 473 19.73 13.69 0.06
CA TRP A 473 19.17 12.33 0.11
C TRP A 473 20.18 11.21 0.48
N PHE A 474 21.36 11.57 1.01
CA PHE A 474 22.24 10.63 1.71
C PHE A 474 22.22 10.93 3.21
N TRP A 475 22.01 9.90 4.02
CA TRP A 475 22.19 10.02 5.47
C TRP A 475 23.68 10.04 5.76
N SER A 476 24.20 11.21 6.15
CA SER A 476 25.57 11.36 6.65
C SER A 476 25.51 11.50 8.15
N LEU A 477 26.03 10.50 8.86
CA LEU A 477 26.19 10.53 10.30
C LEU A 477 27.63 10.95 10.60
N THR A 478 27.82 12.11 11.22
CA THR A 478 29.15 12.58 11.65
C THR A 478 29.21 12.59 13.17
N TYR A 479 30.24 11.92 13.70
CA TYR A 479 30.55 11.88 15.13
C TYR A 479 31.67 12.88 15.44
N ARG A 480 31.68 13.41 16.66
CA ARG A 480 32.85 14.07 17.24
C ARG A 480 33.62 13.09 18.10
#